data_AF-A0A5B9D8P6-F1
#
_entry.id   AF-A0A5B9D8P6-F1
#
_cell.length_a   1.000
_cell.length_b   1.000
_cell.length_c   1.000
_cell.angle_alpha   90.00
_cell.angle_beta   90.00
_cell.angle_gamma   90.00
#
_symmetry.space_group_name_H-M   'P 1'
#
loop_
_entity.id
_entity.type
_entity.pdbx_description
1 polymer ?
#
loop_
_entity_poly.entity_id
_entity_poly.type
_entity_poly.pdbx_seq_one_letter_code
_entity_poly.pdbx_strand_id
1 'polypeptide(L)'
;MAETETKKNTKKVTKKVTKKATKKTTKKATKKSTKKPTKKTTKKVAKEEPSKVDVETEVDNKAKEEAEKKKKLKTKKVKIGDMVSVDIRGKTIEPEDPKREIVFQASNPEDAQMLPNYDPKKLEQYVPDLAIIGKQGFITDSIDAVIQEGIKYFEEKIIQLEPADAFGERVGNKIEKVSAKQFKKDMNEEPRPGATYKDKKGRSGTVLRAAQGRLLVDFNHPLAGRKIEYKIKVIDCIEGFDNQVKALLGRRMPGLDTILNEFKIKHIEKESILEIELPQMFVYQIAQQQGGLYFKMGASMDIQEHLGIETVKFVEVYAKPPVPEVNHDEHDHDHHNHDHDHKEK
;
A
#
# COMPACT_ATOMS: atom_id res chain seq x y z
N MET A 1 54.04 -44.98 2.52
CA MET A 1 54.42 -44.16 1.35
C MET A 1 53.62 -42.86 1.43
N ALA A 2 54.04 -41.70 1.91
CA ALA A 2 55.28 -41.11 2.46
C ALA A 2 54.84 -40.16 3.61
N GLU A 3 55.46 -40.13 4.80
CA GLU A 3 56.48 -39.13 5.27
C GLU A 3 56.15 -37.66 4.88
N THR A 4 56.14 -36.61 5.73
CA THR A 4 56.62 -36.35 7.11
C THR A 4 56.17 -34.93 7.57
N GLU A 5 55.82 -34.79 8.86
CA GLU A 5 56.18 -33.74 9.85
C GLU A 5 56.00 -32.20 9.64
N THR A 6 55.05 -31.59 10.37
CA THR A 6 55.15 -30.69 11.57
C THR A 6 55.68 -29.25 11.44
N LYS A 7 54.85 -28.27 11.90
CA LYS A 7 55.17 -27.33 13.00
C LYS A 7 53.95 -26.58 13.56
N LYS A 8 54.00 -26.35 14.88
CA LYS A 8 53.00 -25.89 15.86
C LYS A 8 52.98 -24.37 16.07
N ASN A 9 51.97 -23.94 16.85
CA ASN A 9 51.91 -22.81 17.81
C ASN A 9 51.58 -21.39 17.25
N THR A 10 50.77 -20.52 17.87
CA THR A 10 50.21 -20.46 19.24
C THR A 10 49.11 -19.37 19.39
N LYS A 11 48.13 -19.67 20.27
CA LYS A 11 47.45 -18.83 21.29
C LYS A 11 46.42 -17.72 20.95
N LYS A 12 45.17 -18.07 21.32
CA LYS A 12 44.13 -17.27 22.00
C LYS A 12 44.70 -16.27 23.03
N VAL A 13 44.00 -15.14 23.28
CA VAL A 13 43.45 -14.74 24.60
C VAL A 13 42.52 -13.51 24.46
N THR A 14 41.31 -13.65 25.03
CA THR A 14 40.29 -12.66 25.38
C THR A 14 40.67 -11.78 26.58
N LYS A 15 40.29 -10.50 26.65
CA LYS A 15 39.84 -9.86 27.90
C LYS A 15 39.14 -8.50 27.72
N LYS A 16 38.19 -8.28 28.62
CA LYS A 16 37.18 -7.23 28.77
C LYS A 16 37.63 -6.24 29.87
N VAL A 17 37.09 -5.02 29.83
CA VAL A 17 36.64 -4.17 30.98
C VAL A 17 37.65 -3.21 31.68
N THR A 18 37.45 -1.91 31.39
CA THR A 18 37.37 -0.67 32.22
C THR A 18 38.23 -0.45 33.49
N LYS A 19 38.77 0.78 33.67
CA LYS A 19 38.27 1.86 34.60
C LYS A 19 39.30 2.98 34.91
N LYS A 20 38.74 4.14 35.36
CA LYS A 20 39.28 5.30 36.14
C LYS A 20 40.00 6.41 35.34
N ALA A 21 40.00 7.70 35.72
CA ALA A 21 39.29 8.62 36.66
C ALA A 21 39.85 10.05 36.34
N THR A 22 39.24 11.23 36.53
CA THR A 22 38.94 12.10 37.72
C THR A 22 38.63 13.52 37.16
N LYS A 23 37.56 14.28 37.43
CA LYS A 23 37.08 15.09 38.60
C LYS A 23 37.84 16.41 38.92
N LYS A 24 37.20 17.58 38.70
CA LYS A 24 37.06 18.83 39.55
C LYS A 24 36.64 20.05 38.69
N THR A 25 35.44 20.65 38.84
CA THR A 25 35.01 21.83 39.68
C THR A 25 35.85 23.11 39.45
N THR A 26 35.29 24.31 39.15
CA THR A 26 34.48 25.23 40.02
C THR A 26 33.93 26.42 39.18
N LYS A 27 32.64 26.86 39.32
CA LYS A 27 32.10 28.05 40.08
C LYS A 27 32.56 29.43 39.52
N LYS A 28 31.81 30.55 39.43
CA LYS A 28 30.52 31.06 39.99
C LYS A 28 30.29 32.52 39.48
N ALA A 29 29.04 33.01 39.39
CA ALA A 29 28.55 34.34 39.87
C ALA A 29 27.11 34.62 39.33
N THR A 30 25.99 34.54 40.08
CA THR A 30 25.33 35.48 41.06
C THR A 30 24.98 36.86 40.50
N LYS A 31 23.73 37.38 40.54
CA LYS A 31 22.86 37.77 41.70
C LYS A 31 21.38 37.98 41.23
N LYS A 32 20.34 37.45 41.91
CA LYS A 32 19.52 37.97 43.06
C LYS A 32 18.59 39.16 42.71
N SER A 33 17.24 39.00 42.68
CA SER A 33 16.24 39.24 43.77
C SER A 33 15.27 40.35 43.28
N THR A 34 13.93 40.28 43.29
CA THR A 34 12.98 40.41 44.43
C THR A 34 11.50 40.17 43.99
N LYS A 35 10.63 39.97 44.99
CA LYS A 35 9.22 39.46 45.03
C LYS A 35 8.08 40.50 44.77
N LYS A 36 6.97 39.99 44.14
CA LYS A 36 5.48 40.15 44.36
C LYS A 36 4.79 41.55 44.31
N PRO A 37 3.43 41.66 44.16
CA PRO A 37 2.38 40.68 43.79
C PRO A 37 1.25 41.14 42.80
N THR A 38 0.57 40.15 42.19
CA THR A 38 -0.87 40.02 41.82
C THR A 38 -1.71 41.20 41.28
N LYS A 39 -2.37 40.95 40.13
CA LYS A 39 -3.82 41.19 39.95
C LYS A 39 -4.44 40.01 39.19
N LYS A 40 -5.33 39.27 39.87
CA LYS A 40 -6.25 38.30 39.28
C LYS A 40 -7.23 39.07 38.38
N THR A 41 -7.40 38.62 37.14
CA THR A 41 -8.69 38.78 36.45
C THR A 41 -8.89 37.55 35.58
N THR A 42 -9.83 36.73 36.05
CA THR A 42 -10.44 35.57 35.42
C THR A 42 -10.93 35.89 34.00
N LYS A 43 -10.51 35.11 33.00
CA LYS A 43 -11.26 34.96 31.74
C LYS A 43 -11.10 33.53 31.19
N LYS A 44 -12.15 32.75 31.49
CA LYS A 44 -12.80 31.70 30.71
C LYS A 44 -12.02 31.13 29.51
N VAL A 45 -11.67 29.85 29.63
CA VAL A 45 -11.25 28.93 28.57
C VAL A 45 -12.32 28.87 27.48
N ALA A 46 -11.93 29.14 26.23
CA ALA A 46 -12.67 28.73 25.05
C ALA A 46 -11.87 27.62 24.36
N LYS A 47 -12.48 26.43 24.31
CA LYS A 47 -12.13 25.34 23.40
C LYS A 47 -12.23 25.87 21.97
N GLU A 48 -11.14 25.93 21.24
CA GLU A 48 -11.20 25.98 19.77
C GLU A 48 -11.40 24.55 19.26
N GLU A 49 -12.64 24.24 18.94
CA GLU A 49 -12.98 23.18 17.99
C GLU A 49 -12.57 23.68 16.59
N PRO A 50 -11.93 22.85 15.73
CA PRO A 50 -11.69 23.25 14.35
C PRO A 50 -13.04 23.51 13.67
N SER A 51 -13.15 24.69 13.08
CA SER A 51 -14.39 25.19 12.51
C SER A 51 -14.78 24.38 11.27
N LYS A 52 -16.06 24.05 11.13
CA LYS A 52 -16.64 23.35 9.96
C LYS A 52 -16.49 24.11 8.63
N VAL A 53 -15.98 25.35 8.65
CA VAL A 53 -15.90 26.26 7.50
C VAL A 53 -14.62 26.02 6.68
N ASP A 54 -13.56 25.50 7.30
CA ASP A 54 -12.26 25.29 6.65
C ASP A 54 -12.22 24.02 5.78
N VAL A 55 -13.05 23.01 6.09
CA VAL A 55 -13.12 21.75 5.32
C VAL A 55 -13.97 21.90 4.06
N GLU A 56 -15.06 22.67 4.10
CA GLU A 56 -15.94 22.87 2.94
C GLU A 56 -15.25 23.70 1.84
N THR A 57 -14.41 24.67 2.22
CA THR A 57 -13.68 25.53 1.27
C THR A 57 -12.51 24.82 0.58
N GLU A 58 -11.83 23.88 1.24
CA GLU A 58 -10.78 23.04 0.60
C GLU A 58 -11.36 22.01 -0.37
N VAL A 59 -12.51 21.40 -0.04
CA VAL A 59 -13.19 20.41 -0.91
C VAL A 59 -13.73 21.09 -2.18
N ASP A 60 -14.33 22.28 -2.05
CA ASP A 60 -14.84 23.06 -3.19
C ASP A 60 -13.73 23.58 -4.10
N ASN A 61 -12.56 23.94 -3.56
CA ASN A 61 -11.41 24.36 -4.36
C ASN A 61 -10.77 23.19 -5.11
N LYS A 62 -10.61 22.03 -4.44
CA LYS A 62 -10.07 20.81 -5.06
C LYS A 62 -10.95 20.29 -6.20
N ALA A 63 -12.29 20.34 -6.01
CA ALA A 63 -13.24 19.96 -7.06
C ALA A 63 -13.19 20.90 -8.29
N LYS A 64 -12.97 22.20 -8.08
CA LYS A 64 -12.80 23.18 -9.16
C LYS A 64 -11.50 22.97 -9.93
N GLU A 65 -10.39 22.75 -9.23
CA GLU A 65 -9.08 22.44 -9.84
C GLU A 65 -9.13 21.15 -10.65
N GLU A 66 -9.77 20.10 -10.12
CA GLU A 66 -9.94 18.83 -10.81
C GLU A 66 -10.82 18.97 -12.06
N ALA A 67 -11.90 19.76 -11.99
CA ALA A 67 -12.75 20.05 -13.15
C ALA A 67 -12.00 20.84 -14.24
N GLU A 68 -11.12 21.77 -13.85
CA GLU A 68 -10.30 22.52 -14.78
C GLU A 68 -9.20 21.64 -15.42
N LYS A 69 -8.57 20.78 -14.62
CA LYS A 69 -7.61 19.76 -15.09
C LYS A 69 -8.26 18.81 -16.10
N LYS A 70 -9.45 18.27 -15.79
CA LYS A 70 -10.23 17.41 -16.69
C LYS A 70 -10.56 18.13 -18.01
N LYS A 71 -10.93 19.41 -17.97
CA LYS A 71 -11.15 20.22 -19.19
C LYS A 71 -9.88 20.37 -20.04
N LYS A 72 -8.74 20.63 -19.40
CA LYS A 72 -7.43 20.74 -20.09
C LYS A 72 -6.97 19.42 -20.71
N LEU A 73 -7.31 18.29 -20.08
CA LEU A 73 -6.91 16.96 -20.54
C LEU A 73 -7.77 16.46 -21.71
N LYS A 74 -9.08 16.76 -21.76
CA LYS A 74 -10.01 16.28 -22.81
C LYS A 74 -9.56 16.55 -24.25
N THR A 75 -8.77 17.59 -24.50
CA THR A 75 -8.27 17.95 -25.83
C THR A 75 -6.89 17.38 -26.12
N LYS A 76 -6.20 16.82 -25.12
CA LYS A 76 -4.86 16.24 -25.23
C LYS A 76 -4.93 14.76 -25.58
N LYS A 77 -3.92 14.30 -26.32
CA LYS A 77 -3.62 12.88 -26.49
C LYS A 77 -2.61 12.44 -25.43
N VAL A 78 -2.74 11.20 -25.01
CA VAL A 78 -1.77 10.54 -24.12
C VAL A 78 -0.46 10.33 -24.88
N LYS A 79 0.67 10.54 -24.22
CA LYS A 79 2.01 10.38 -24.81
C LYS A 79 2.79 9.26 -24.13
N ILE A 80 3.75 8.71 -24.86
CA ILE A 80 4.73 7.79 -24.29
C ILE A 80 5.52 8.51 -23.19
N GLY A 81 5.66 7.86 -22.04
CA GLY A 81 6.29 8.40 -20.84
C GLY A 81 5.33 9.11 -19.89
N ASP A 82 4.10 9.42 -20.29
CA ASP A 82 3.12 10.00 -19.38
C ASP A 82 2.78 9.00 -18.27
N MET A 83 2.79 9.47 -17.02
CA MET A 83 2.25 8.73 -15.89
C MET A 83 0.76 9.04 -15.77
N VAL A 84 -0.09 8.02 -15.83
CA VAL A 84 -1.54 8.18 -15.98
C VAL A 84 -2.31 7.22 -15.08
N SER A 85 -3.56 7.57 -14.81
CA SER A 85 -4.55 6.68 -14.21
C SER A 85 -5.45 6.12 -15.30
N VAL A 86 -5.59 4.78 -15.32
CA VAL A 86 -6.30 4.05 -16.37
C VAL A 86 -7.43 3.24 -15.75
N ASP A 87 -8.64 3.49 -16.21
CA ASP A 87 -9.76 2.59 -15.96
C ASP A 87 -9.68 1.39 -16.90
N ILE A 88 -9.72 0.19 -16.33
CA ILE A 88 -9.64 -1.08 -17.05
C ILE A 88 -10.79 -1.98 -16.58
N ARG A 89 -11.55 -2.49 -17.54
CA ARG A 89 -12.45 -3.62 -17.34
C ARG A 89 -12.10 -4.74 -18.32
N GLY A 90 -11.78 -5.92 -17.80
CA GLY A 90 -11.54 -7.13 -18.58
C GLY A 90 -12.69 -8.13 -18.44
N LYS A 91 -13.20 -8.63 -19.57
CA LYS A 91 -14.18 -9.72 -19.60
C LYS A 91 -13.85 -10.79 -20.64
N THR A 92 -14.33 -12.01 -20.44
CA THR A 92 -14.25 -13.06 -21.47
C THR A 92 -15.31 -12.85 -22.55
N ILE A 93 -15.00 -13.23 -23.78
CA ILE A 93 -15.95 -13.24 -24.90
C ILE A 93 -16.38 -14.69 -25.15
N GLU A 94 -17.69 -14.96 -25.07
CA GLU A 94 -18.27 -16.29 -25.24
C GLU A 94 -19.40 -16.22 -26.30
N PRO A 95 -19.07 -16.29 -27.61
CA PRO A 95 -20.03 -16.02 -28.68
C PRO A 95 -21.18 -17.04 -28.73
N GLU A 96 -20.95 -18.28 -28.29
CA GLU A 96 -21.95 -19.34 -28.27
C GLU A 96 -22.91 -19.25 -27.08
N ASP A 97 -22.49 -18.63 -25.96
CA ASP A 97 -23.30 -18.48 -24.76
C ASP A 97 -22.90 -17.21 -24.00
N PRO A 98 -23.47 -16.04 -24.36
CA PRO A 98 -23.14 -14.76 -23.73
C PRO A 98 -23.39 -14.72 -22.21
N LYS A 99 -24.19 -15.65 -21.67
CA LYS A 99 -24.41 -15.75 -20.22
C LYS A 99 -23.20 -16.31 -19.47
N ARG A 100 -22.20 -16.84 -20.19
CA ARG A 100 -20.94 -17.35 -19.65
C ARG A 100 -19.82 -16.31 -19.67
N GLU A 101 -20.08 -15.10 -20.15
CA GLU A 101 -19.11 -14.01 -20.04
C GLU A 101 -18.80 -13.74 -18.56
N ILE A 102 -17.52 -13.63 -18.24
CA ILE A 102 -17.05 -13.36 -16.88
C ILE A 102 -16.23 -12.08 -16.93
N VAL A 103 -16.66 -11.08 -16.17
CA VAL A 103 -15.78 -9.94 -15.83
C VAL A 103 -14.79 -10.42 -14.78
N PHE A 104 -13.51 -10.33 -15.07
CA PHE A 104 -12.44 -10.84 -14.20
C PHE A 104 -11.53 -9.73 -13.66
N GLN A 105 -11.60 -8.53 -14.24
CA GLN A 105 -10.85 -7.35 -13.80
C GLN A 105 -11.73 -6.12 -13.96
N ALA A 106 -11.75 -5.27 -12.94
CA ALA A 106 -12.37 -3.95 -12.97
C ALA A 106 -11.65 -3.03 -11.98
N SER A 107 -11.25 -1.85 -12.44
CA SER A 107 -10.53 -0.86 -11.63
C SER A 107 -11.40 0.29 -11.13
N ASN A 108 -12.68 0.35 -11.49
CA ASN A 108 -13.61 1.39 -11.01
C ASN A 108 -14.82 0.77 -10.29
N PRO A 109 -15.46 1.50 -9.37
CA PRO A 109 -16.58 0.96 -8.59
C PRO A 109 -17.82 0.56 -9.40
N GLU A 110 -18.04 1.18 -10.56
CA GLU A 110 -19.18 0.89 -11.43
C GLU A 110 -19.03 -0.48 -12.09
N ASP A 111 -17.89 -0.70 -12.77
CA ASP A 111 -17.58 -1.97 -13.42
C ASP A 111 -17.28 -3.08 -12.41
N ALA A 112 -16.77 -2.74 -11.22
CA ALA A 112 -16.48 -3.71 -10.15
C ALA A 112 -17.72 -4.47 -9.68
N GLN A 113 -18.92 -3.89 -9.78
CA GLN A 113 -20.18 -4.58 -9.45
C GLN A 113 -20.44 -5.81 -10.33
N MET A 114 -19.79 -5.89 -11.49
CA MET A 114 -19.90 -7.02 -12.41
C MET A 114 -18.93 -8.17 -12.04
N LEU A 115 -18.01 -7.96 -11.09
CA LEU A 115 -17.06 -8.97 -10.66
C LEU A 115 -17.76 -10.08 -9.84
N PRO A 116 -17.44 -11.36 -10.07
CA PRO A 116 -17.98 -12.47 -9.27
C PRO A 116 -17.65 -12.38 -7.76
N ASN A 117 -16.57 -11.68 -7.41
CA ASN A 117 -16.08 -11.50 -6.05
C ASN A 117 -16.18 -10.04 -5.57
N TYR A 118 -17.13 -9.27 -6.13
CA TYR A 118 -17.40 -7.90 -5.70
C TYR A 118 -17.72 -7.83 -4.19
N ASP A 119 -17.06 -6.91 -3.49
CA ASP A 119 -17.32 -6.63 -2.07
C ASP A 119 -17.65 -5.14 -1.90
N PRO A 120 -18.92 -4.77 -1.62
CA PRO A 120 -19.32 -3.37 -1.46
C PRO A 120 -18.67 -2.71 -0.24
N LYS A 121 -18.07 -3.47 0.69
CA LYS A 121 -17.33 -2.92 1.82
C LYS A 121 -15.90 -2.52 1.45
N LYS A 122 -15.46 -2.83 0.23
CA LYS A 122 -14.11 -2.56 -0.28
C LYS A 122 -14.13 -1.63 -1.49
N LEU A 123 -15.11 -0.71 -1.55
CA LEU A 123 -15.22 0.28 -2.61
C LEU A 123 -13.91 1.04 -2.86
N GLU A 124 -13.19 1.36 -1.79
CA GLU A 124 -11.90 2.06 -1.81
C GLU A 124 -10.75 1.25 -2.47
N GLN A 125 -10.94 -0.05 -2.74
CA GLN A 125 -9.96 -0.90 -3.43
C GLN A 125 -10.16 -0.93 -4.94
N TYR A 126 -11.33 -0.51 -5.43
CA TYR A 126 -11.62 -0.41 -6.86
C TYR A 126 -11.21 0.97 -7.35
N VAL A 127 -9.91 1.18 -7.44
CA VAL A 127 -9.29 2.43 -7.91
C VAL A 127 -8.60 2.23 -9.26
N PRO A 128 -8.60 3.27 -10.11
CA PRO A 128 -7.94 3.24 -11.42
C PRO A 128 -6.48 2.77 -11.33
N ASP A 129 -6.04 1.97 -12.29
CA ASP A 129 -4.69 1.42 -12.30
C ASP A 129 -3.68 2.50 -12.69
N LEU A 130 -2.53 2.51 -12.02
CA LEU A 130 -1.40 3.36 -12.38
C LEU A 130 -0.68 2.78 -13.60
N ALA A 131 -0.42 3.60 -14.61
CA ALA A 131 0.44 3.24 -15.74
C ALA A 131 1.44 4.34 -16.09
N ILE A 132 2.65 3.94 -16.49
CA ILE A 132 3.59 4.80 -17.21
C ILE A 132 3.63 4.29 -18.64
N ILE A 133 3.13 5.10 -19.58
CA ILE A 133 2.91 4.64 -20.94
C ILE A 133 4.24 4.31 -21.63
N GLY A 134 4.35 3.13 -22.22
CA GLY A 134 5.59 2.61 -22.80
C GLY A 134 6.56 1.98 -21.80
N LYS A 135 6.14 1.75 -20.55
CA LYS A 135 6.91 1.01 -19.54
C LYS A 135 6.18 -0.29 -19.17
N GLN A 136 6.95 -1.38 -19.12
CA GLN A 136 6.45 -2.70 -18.75
C GLN A 136 6.11 -2.79 -17.26
N GLY A 137 5.21 -3.70 -16.90
CA GLY A 137 4.92 -4.04 -15.49
C GLY A 137 3.93 -3.13 -14.78
N PHE A 138 3.19 -2.31 -15.52
CA PHE A 138 2.08 -1.52 -14.99
C PHE A 138 0.72 -2.06 -15.43
N ILE A 139 0.57 -2.22 -16.74
CA ILE A 139 -0.63 -2.73 -17.41
C ILE A 139 -0.20 -3.78 -18.44
N THR A 140 -1.15 -4.57 -18.95
CA THR A 140 -0.87 -5.56 -19.99
C THR A 140 -0.29 -4.89 -21.24
N ASP A 141 0.75 -5.49 -21.84
CA ASP A 141 1.45 -4.93 -23.00
C ASP A 141 0.50 -4.57 -24.16
N SER A 142 -0.53 -5.39 -24.40
CA SER A 142 -1.56 -5.13 -25.41
C SER A 142 -2.39 -3.87 -25.12
N ILE A 143 -2.65 -3.56 -23.84
CA ILE A 143 -3.34 -2.34 -23.44
C ILE A 143 -2.42 -1.13 -23.61
N ASP A 144 -1.16 -1.26 -23.17
CA ASP A 144 -0.17 -0.18 -23.29
C ASP A 144 0.06 0.20 -24.76
N ALA A 145 0.26 -0.79 -25.64
CA ALA A 145 0.44 -0.57 -27.08
C ALA A 145 -0.72 0.23 -27.70
N VAL A 146 -1.96 -0.08 -27.33
CA VAL A 146 -3.13 0.62 -27.84
C VAL A 146 -3.23 2.04 -27.30
N ILE A 147 -2.81 2.30 -26.06
CA ILE A 147 -2.72 3.67 -25.52
C ILE A 147 -1.63 4.47 -26.24
N GLN A 148 -0.50 3.84 -26.57
CA GLN A 148 0.60 4.46 -27.31
C GLN A 148 0.22 4.91 -28.74
N GLU A 149 -0.81 4.32 -29.36
CA GLU A 149 -1.35 4.79 -30.65
C GLU A 149 -1.96 6.22 -30.57
N GLY A 150 -2.08 6.78 -29.37
CA GLY A 150 -2.43 8.18 -29.14
C GLY A 150 -3.92 8.40 -28.90
N ILE A 151 -4.48 7.63 -27.98
CA ILE A 151 -5.84 7.80 -27.45
C ILE A 151 -5.96 9.15 -26.72
N LYS A 152 -7.13 9.79 -26.77
CA LYS A 152 -7.39 11.01 -25.98
C LYS A 152 -7.76 10.68 -24.55
N TYR A 153 -7.48 11.59 -23.62
CA TYR A 153 -8.00 11.44 -22.26
C TYR A 153 -9.53 11.38 -22.27
N PHE A 154 -10.08 10.52 -21.40
CA PHE A 154 -11.50 10.20 -21.26
C PHE A 154 -12.15 9.50 -22.47
N GLU A 155 -11.40 9.20 -23.52
CA GLU A 155 -11.88 8.36 -24.62
C GLU A 155 -11.92 6.90 -24.18
N GLU A 156 -13.03 6.24 -24.44
CA GLU A 156 -13.19 4.81 -24.18
C GLU A 156 -12.76 4.03 -25.40
N LYS A 157 -11.87 3.07 -25.20
CA LYS A 157 -11.41 2.16 -26.25
C LYS A 157 -11.71 0.73 -25.84
N ILE A 158 -12.19 -0.07 -26.79
CA ILE A 158 -12.41 -1.49 -26.63
C ILE A 158 -11.38 -2.22 -27.48
N ILE A 159 -10.71 -3.20 -26.87
CA ILE A 159 -9.77 -4.09 -27.54
C ILE A 159 -10.19 -5.52 -27.30
N GLN A 160 -10.09 -6.35 -28.33
CA GLN A 160 -10.35 -7.78 -28.24
C GLN A 160 -9.05 -8.51 -28.49
N LEU A 161 -8.70 -9.41 -27.58
CA LEU A 161 -7.48 -10.19 -27.59
C LEU A 161 -7.83 -11.65 -27.82
N GLU A 162 -7.14 -12.26 -28.77
CA GLU A 162 -7.14 -13.71 -28.94
C GLU A 162 -6.43 -14.37 -27.74
N PRO A 163 -6.65 -15.67 -27.48
CA PRO A 163 -6.08 -16.32 -26.31
C PRO A 163 -4.56 -16.21 -26.25
N ALA A 164 -3.88 -16.30 -27.41
CA ALA A 164 -2.43 -16.13 -27.54
C ALA A 164 -1.92 -14.77 -27.03
N ASP A 165 -2.68 -13.69 -27.23
CA ASP A 165 -2.31 -12.31 -26.87
C ASP A 165 -2.84 -11.88 -25.49
N ALA A 166 -3.51 -12.79 -24.78
CA ALA A 166 -4.08 -12.56 -23.45
C ALA A 166 -3.47 -13.48 -22.39
N PHE A 167 -4.15 -14.59 -22.04
CA PHE A 167 -3.73 -15.53 -20.98
C PHE A 167 -3.07 -16.81 -21.52
N GLY A 168 -2.77 -16.83 -22.82
CA GLY A 168 -2.20 -17.94 -23.54
C GLY A 168 -3.24 -18.95 -24.02
N GLU A 169 -2.80 -19.76 -24.99
CA GLU A 169 -3.56 -20.91 -25.47
C GLU A 169 -3.71 -21.98 -24.39
N ARG A 170 -4.86 -22.67 -24.41
CA ARG A 170 -5.11 -23.78 -23.51
C ARG A 170 -4.33 -25.00 -23.99
N VAL A 171 -3.34 -25.42 -23.21
CA VAL A 171 -2.46 -26.52 -23.61
C VAL A 171 -2.96 -27.84 -23.02
N GLY A 172 -3.27 -28.82 -23.88
CA GLY A 172 -3.81 -30.12 -23.46
C GLY A 172 -2.87 -30.94 -22.57
N ASN A 173 -1.55 -30.76 -22.71
CA ASN A 173 -0.55 -31.46 -21.88
C ASN A 173 -0.51 -30.98 -20.42
N LYS A 174 -1.09 -29.81 -20.12
CA LYS A 174 -1.26 -29.29 -18.75
C LYS A 174 -2.53 -29.84 -18.09
N ILE A 175 -3.29 -30.69 -18.79
CA ILE A 175 -4.43 -31.40 -18.23
C ILE A 175 -3.95 -32.79 -17.80
N GLU A 176 -3.82 -32.99 -16.50
CA GLU A 176 -3.23 -34.19 -15.91
C GLU A 176 -4.26 -35.00 -15.10
N LYS A 177 -4.01 -36.30 -14.96
CA LYS A 177 -4.80 -37.17 -14.10
C LYS A 177 -4.19 -37.19 -12.70
N VAL A 178 -4.96 -36.79 -11.70
CA VAL A 178 -4.57 -36.78 -10.29
C VAL A 178 -5.41 -37.79 -9.52
N SER A 179 -4.84 -38.47 -8.52
CA SER A 179 -5.59 -39.37 -7.65
C SER A 179 -6.50 -38.59 -6.70
N ALA A 180 -7.76 -39.01 -6.55
CA ALA A 180 -8.68 -38.43 -5.57
C ALA A 180 -8.15 -38.55 -4.13
N LYS A 181 -7.41 -39.62 -3.82
CA LYS A 181 -6.76 -39.79 -2.51
C LYS A 181 -5.66 -38.75 -2.29
N GLN A 182 -4.91 -38.43 -3.34
CA GLN A 182 -3.85 -37.42 -3.28
C GLN A 182 -4.46 -36.02 -3.10
N PHE A 183 -5.54 -35.70 -3.84
CA PHE A 183 -6.30 -34.47 -3.64
C PHE A 183 -6.79 -34.32 -2.20
N LYS A 184 -7.47 -35.33 -1.65
CA LYS A 184 -7.97 -35.29 -0.26
C LYS A 184 -6.85 -35.06 0.74
N LYS A 185 -5.67 -35.66 0.50
CA LYS A 185 -4.49 -35.50 1.36
C LYS A 185 -3.88 -34.10 1.29
N ASP A 186 -3.78 -33.53 0.09
CA ASP A 186 -3.11 -32.24 -0.13
C ASP A 186 -4.01 -31.06 0.21
N MET A 187 -5.31 -31.15 -0.14
CA MET A 187 -6.27 -30.05 0.02
C MET A 187 -7.06 -30.12 1.33
N ASN A 188 -7.08 -31.28 2.00
CA ASN A 188 -7.96 -31.55 3.14
C ASN A 188 -9.46 -31.30 2.83
N GLU A 189 -9.84 -31.48 1.56
CA GLU A 189 -11.19 -31.25 1.03
C GLU A 189 -11.63 -32.41 0.14
N GLU A 190 -12.95 -32.55 -0.07
CA GLU A 190 -13.50 -33.53 -1.00
C GLU A 190 -13.35 -33.09 -2.45
N PRO A 191 -12.93 -33.98 -3.37
CA PRO A 191 -12.75 -33.63 -4.76
C PRO A 191 -14.10 -33.45 -5.46
N ARG A 192 -14.29 -32.27 -6.04
CA ARG A 192 -15.49 -31.91 -6.82
C ARG A 192 -15.10 -31.12 -8.07
N PRO A 193 -15.87 -31.21 -9.17
CA PRO A 193 -15.69 -30.32 -10.32
C PRO A 193 -15.67 -28.85 -9.90
N GLY A 194 -14.78 -28.07 -10.51
CA GLY A 194 -14.55 -26.65 -10.19
C GLY A 194 -13.66 -26.39 -8.96
N ALA A 195 -13.33 -27.41 -8.16
CA ALA A 195 -12.41 -27.21 -7.04
C ALA A 195 -10.98 -26.91 -7.53
N THR A 196 -10.27 -26.07 -6.79
CA THR A 196 -8.86 -25.79 -7.03
C THR A 196 -8.01 -26.89 -6.39
N TYR A 197 -7.09 -27.48 -7.15
CA TYR A 197 -6.06 -28.39 -6.65
C TYR A 197 -4.70 -27.68 -6.64
N LYS A 198 -4.03 -27.68 -5.48
CA LYS A 198 -2.64 -27.23 -5.35
C LYS A 198 -1.75 -28.44 -5.12
N ASP A 199 -0.82 -28.69 -6.03
CA ASP A 199 0.13 -29.78 -5.87
C ASP A 199 1.33 -29.37 -4.98
N LYS A 200 2.14 -30.35 -4.60
CA LYS A 200 3.35 -30.11 -3.78
C LYS A 200 4.46 -29.34 -4.50
N LYS A 201 4.36 -29.18 -5.82
CA LYS A 201 5.27 -28.38 -6.63
C LYS A 201 4.83 -26.91 -6.68
N GLY A 202 3.73 -26.56 -6.03
CA GLY A 202 3.16 -25.23 -6.01
C GLY A 202 2.29 -24.90 -7.23
N ARG A 203 2.01 -25.87 -8.12
CA ARG A 203 1.10 -25.67 -9.26
C ARG A 203 -0.33 -25.66 -8.75
N SER A 204 -1.11 -24.70 -9.24
CA SER A 204 -2.54 -24.62 -8.99
C SER A 204 -3.28 -24.98 -10.27
N GLY A 205 -4.32 -25.81 -10.16
CA GLY A 205 -5.16 -26.19 -11.29
C GLY A 205 -6.62 -26.39 -10.89
N THR A 206 -7.51 -26.46 -11.86
CA THR A 206 -8.95 -26.62 -11.65
C THR A 206 -9.38 -28.06 -11.96
N VAL A 207 -10.11 -28.69 -11.04
CA VAL A 207 -10.68 -30.03 -11.26
C VAL A 207 -11.79 -29.92 -12.32
N LEU A 208 -11.59 -30.51 -13.50
CA LEU A 208 -12.59 -30.53 -14.56
C LEU A 208 -13.66 -31.59 -14.30
N ARG A 209 -13.23 -32.78 -13.88
CA ARG A 209 -14.12 -33.91 -13.59
C ARG A 209 -13.52 -34.84 -12.54
N ALA A 210 -14.38 -35.45 -11.75
CA ALA A 210 -14.04 -36.51 -10.83
C ALA A 210 -14.74 -37.81 -11.28
N ALA A 211 -13.98 -38.87 -11.56
CA ALA A 211 -14.52 -40.15 -11.99
C ALA A 211 -13.67 -41.32 -11.49
N GLN A 212 -14.29 -42.34 -10.89
CA GLN A 212 -13.64 -43.60 -10.51
C GLN A 212 -12.35 -43.41 -9.68
N GLY A 213 -12.37 -42.47 -8.72
CA GLY A 213 -11.20 -42.18 -7.86
C GLY A 213 -10.04 -41.45 -8.56
N ARG A 214 -10.21 -41.03 -9.82
CA ARG A 214 -9.28 -40.18 -10.57
C ARG A 214 -9.93 -38.84 -10.89
N LEU A 215 -9.13 -37.79 -10.81
CA LEU A 215 -9.50 -36.42 -11.12
C LEU A 215 -8.79 -36.03 -12.40
N LEU A 216 -9.49 -35.37 -13.30
CA LEU A 216 -8.85 -34.66 -14.40
C LEU A 216 -8.67 -33.22 -13.95
N VAL A 217 -7.42 -32.79 -13.80
CA VAL A 217 -7.07 -31.46 -13.31
C VAL A 217 -6.42 -30.68 -14.43
N ASP A 218 -6.90 -29.47 -14.65
CA ASP A 218 -6.32 -28.54 -15.60
C ASP A 218 -5.40 -27.54 -14.90
N PHE A 219 -4.10 -27.60 -15.20
CA PHE A 219 -3.09 -26.69 -14.67
C PHE A 219 -2.81 -25.47 -15.58
N ASN A 220 -3.64 -25.24 -16.61
CA ASN A 220 -3.60 -23.98 -17.35
C ASN A 220 -4.05 -22.80 -16.50
N HIS A 221 -3.77 -21.57 -16.96
CA HIS A 221 -4.38 -20.37 -16.38
C HIS A 221 -5.92 -20.49 -16.47
N PRO A 222 -6.70 -20.04 -15.46
CA PRO A 222 -8.16 -20.18 -15.48
C PRO A 222 -8.86 -19.59 -16.71
N LEU A 223 -8.24 -18.58 -17.33
CA LEU A 223 -8.74 -17.90 -18.54
C LEU A 223 -8.04 -18.33 -19.84
N ALA A 224 -7.16 -19.34 -19.79
CA ALA A 224 -6.45 -19.81 -20.98
C ALA A 224 -7.41 -20.37 -22.04
N GLY A 225 -7.12 -20.08 -23.31
CA GLY A 225 -7.95 -20.47 -24.46
C GLY A 225 -9.23 -19.65 -24.64
N ARG A 226 -9.48 -18.63 -23.80
CA ARG A 226 -10.63 -17.72 -23.96
C ARG A 226 -10.19 -16.44 -24.64
N LYS A 227 -11.06 -15.90 -25.51
CA LYS A 227 -10.92 -14.55 -26.03
C LYS A 227 -11.30 -13.55 -24.94
N ILE A 228 -10.59 -12.43 -24.90
CA ILE A 228 -10.75 -11.42 -23.86
C ILE A 228 -11.12 -10.09 -24.51
N GLU A 229 -12.09 -9.38 -23.93
CA GLU A 229 -12.37 -8.00 -24.25
C GLU A 229 -11.92 -7.11 -23.10
N TYR A 230 -11.10 -6.11 -23.40
CA TYR A 230 -10.78 -5.03 -22.47
C TYR A 230 -11.45 -3.74 -22.90
N LYS A 231 -12.17 -3.11 -21.97
CA LYS A 231 -12.59 -1.71 -22.06
C LYS A 231 -11.59 -0.87 -21.27
N ILE A 232 -10.98 0.11 -21.92
CA ILE A 232 -9.94 0.95 -21.34
C ILE A 232 -10.28 2.43 -21.48
N LYS A 233 -9.91 3.23 -20.49
CA LYS A 233 -10.11 4.68 -20.50
C LYS A 233 -9.05 5.36 -19.65
N VAL A 234 -8.26 6.25 -20.26
CA VAL A 234 -7.28 7.04 -19.51
C VAL A 234 -7.99 8.24 -18.91
N ILE A 235 -8.06 8.31 -17.58
CA ILE A 235 -8.91 9.28 -16.87
C ILE A 235 -8.14 10.44 -16.23
N ASP A 236 -6.83 10.28 -16.04
CA ASP A 236 -6.02 11.36 -15.49
C ASP A 236 -4.56 11.28 -15.93
N CYS A 237 -3.88 12.42 -15.89
CA CYS A 237 -2.43 12.55 -16.03
C CYS A 237 -1.84 12.94 -14.67
N ILE A 238 -0.92 12.14 -14.17
CA ILE A 238 -0.24 12.36 -12.89
C ILE A 238 0.95 13.29 -13.13
N GLU A 239 0.64 14.58 -13.09
CA GLU A 239 1.60 15.67 -13.22
C GLU A 239 2.15 16.08 -11.83
N GLY A 240 3.41 16.49 -11.81
CA GLY A 240 4.11 16.95 -10.61
C GLY A 240 4.89 15.83 -9.90
N PHE A 241 6.12 16.13 -9.53
CA PHE A 241 7.06 15.17 -8.97
C PHE A 241 6.51 14.46 -7.72
N ASP A 242 6.00 15.22 -6.75
CA ASP A 242 5.45 14.64 -5.51
C ASP A 242 4.24 13.73 -5.77
N ASN A 243 3.38 14.07 -6.72
CA ASN A 243 2.23 13.26 -7.09
C ASN A 243 2.67 11.95 -7.76
N GLN A 244 3.70 12.01 -8.60
CA GLN A 244 4.27 10.82 -9.24
C GLN A 244 4.92 9.89 -8.20
N VAL A 245 5.67 10.44 -7.23
CA VAL A 245 6.19 9.66 -6.10
C VAL A 245 5.05 9.02 -5.32
N LYS A 246 4.00 9.77 -4.96
CA LYS A 246 2.83 9.24 -4.25
C LYS A 246 2.12 8.13 -5.03
N ALA A 247 1.95 8.28 -6.34
CA ALA A 247 1.35 7.25 -7.18
C ALA A 247 2.18 5.95 -7.17
N LEU A 248 3.51 6.06 -7.29
CA LEU A 248 4.41 4.90 -7.22
C LEU A 248 4.37 4.23 -5.84
N LEU A 249 4.23 4.99 -4.75
CA LEU A 249 4.01 4.44 -3.41
C LEU A 249 2.67 3.70 -3.33
N GLY A 250 1.58 4.35 -3.79
CA GLY A 250 0.21 3.82 -3.76
C GLY A 250 0.09 2.46 -4.44
N ARG A 251 0.73 2.29 -5.60
CA ARG A 251 0.68 1.04 -6.37
C ARG A 251 1.22 -0.18 -5.62
N ARG A 252 2.06 0.01 -4.60
CA ARG A 252 2.74 -1.08 -3.88
C ARG A 252 1.89 -1.71 -2.78
N MET A 253 0.85 -1.03 -2.31
CA MET A 253 0.01 -1.55 -1.23
C MET A 253 -1.45 -1.10 -1.43
N PRO A 254 -2.39 -2.05 -1.61
CA PRO A 254 -3.81 -1.73 -1.69
C PRO A 254 -4.30 -0.95 -0.47
N GLY A 255 -5.09 0.10 -0.71
CA GLY A 255 -5.66 0.96 0.34
C GLY A 255 -4.74 2.09 0.80
N LEU A 256 -3.52 2.20 0.27
CA LEU A 256 -2.58 3.24 0.66
C LEU A 256 -3.00 4.64 0.19
N ASP A 257 -3.85 4.73 -0.84
CA ASP A 257 -4.34 5.98 -1.44
C ASP A 257 -4.95 6.94 -0.41
N THR A 258 -5.59 6.39 0.63
CA THR A 258 -6.23 7.16 1.72
C THR A 258 -5.24 7.93 2.59
N ILE A 259 -3.98 7.48 2.67
CA ILE A 259 -2.95 8.06 3.53
C ILE A 259 -1.74 8.61 2.75
N LEU A 260 -1.76 8.62 1.42
CA LEU A 260 -0.66 9.13 0.58
C LEU A 260 -0.28 10.58 0.90
N ASN A 261 -1.22 11.38 1.39
CA ASN A 261 -0.98 12.78 1.78
C ASN A 261 -0.26 12.93 3.12
N GLU A 262 -0.22 11.89 3.95
CA GLU A 262 0.51 11.89 5.21
C GLU A 262 2.01 11.64 5.01
N PHE A 263 2.41 11.11 3.84
CA PHE A 263 3.81 10.94 3.47
C PHE A 263 4.44 12.30 3.20
N LYS A 264 5.51 12.63 3.92
CA LYS A 264 6.27 13.86 3.66
C LYS A 264 7.41 13.56 2.71
N ILE A 265 7.38 14.21 1.56
CA ILE A 265 8.36 14.03 0.50
C ILE A 265 9.29 15.24 0.50
N LYS A 266 10.59 14.99 0.49
CA LYS A 266 11.62 16.01 0.38
C LYS A 266 12.64 15.59 -0.65
N HIS A 267 12.64 16.30 -1.78
CA HIS A 267 13.57 16.07 -2.87
C HIS A 267 14.81 16.97 -2.72
N ILE A 268 15.98 16.35 -2.61
CA ILE A 268 17.29 17.02 -2.59
C ILE A 268 17.89 16.87 -4.00
N GLU A 269 17.43 17.72 -4.92
CA GLU A 269 17.74 17.63 -6.36
C GLU A 269 19.24 17.54 -6.67
N LYS A 270 20.06 18.35 -6.00
CA LYS A 270 21.52 18.43 -6.24
C LYS A 270 22.26 17.11 -5.99
N GLU A 271 21.71 16.27 -5.13
CA GLU A 271 22.32 15.00 -4.72
C GLU A 271 21.53 13.80 -5.28
N SER A 272 20.45 14.03 -6.05
CA SER A 272 19.51 13.00 -6.50
C SER A 272 19.02 12.11 -5.34
N ILE A 273 18.72 12.74 -4.20
CA ILE A 273 18.22 12.06 -3.00
C ILE A 273 16.76 12.41 -2.77
N LEU A 274 15.93 11.40 -2.55
CA LEU A 274 14.55 11.55 -2.12
C LEU A 274 14.38 11.05 -0.67
N GLU A 275 14.01 11.94 0.24
CA GLU A 275 13.62 11.60 1.61
C GLU A 275 12.09 11.45 1.69
N ILE A 276 11.63 10.29 2.16
CA ILE A 276 10.22 9.96 2.33
C ILE A 276 9.98 9.64 3.81
N GLU A 277 9.36 10.57 4.53
CA GLU A 277 8.93 10.34 5.92
C GLU A 277 7.65 9.51 5.92
N LEU A 278 7.70 8.36 6.60
CA LEU A 278 6.57 7.45 6.71
C LEU A 278 5.63 7.89 7.83
N PRO A 279 4.31 7.91 7.60
CA PRO A 279 3.33 8.18 8.66
C PRO A 279 3.48 7.16 9.80
N GLN A 280 3.37 7.61 11.05
CA GLN A 280 3.61 6.75 12.22
C GLN A 280 2.67 5.53 12.24
N MET A 281 1.39 5.72 11.90
CA MET A 281 0.42 4.63 11.81
C MET A 281 0.80 3.60 10.73
N PHE A 282 1.31 4.08 9.59
CA PHE A 282 1.78 3.21 8.52
C PHE A 282 3.01 2.41 8.94
N VAL A 283 3.96 3.05 9.64
CA VAL A 283 5.13 2.35 10.21
C VAL A 283 4.69 1.19 11.11
N TYR A 284 3.71 1.39 11.99
CA TYR A 284 3.18 0.30 12.83
C TYR A 284 2.49 -0.80 12.01
N GLN A 285 1.74 -0.43 10.97
CA GLN A 285 1.07 -1.39 10.08
C GLN A 285 2.08 -2.30 9.39
N ILE A 286 3.19 -1.74 8.90
CA ILE A 286 4.20 -2.49 8.16
C ILE A 286 5.28 -3.13 9.05
N ALA A 287 5.31 -2.80 10.35
CA ALA A 287 6.32 -3.31 11.30
C ALA A 287 6.19 -4.81 11.60
N GLN A 288 4.98 -5.37 11.57
CA GLN A 288 4.71 -6.74 11.98
C GLN A 288 4.92 -7.78 10.85
N GLN A 289 5.30 -7.35 9.64
CA GLN A 289 5.38 -8.22 8.45
C GLN A 289 6.67 -8.00 7.66
N GLN A 290 7.08 -8.98 6.85
CA GLN A 290 8.05 -8.76 5.77
C GLN A 290 7.56 -7.72 4.73
N GLY A 291 6.27 -7.37 4.76
CA GLY A 291 5.66 -6.38 3.88
C GLY A 291 6.33 -5.01 3.90
N GLY A 292 6.82 -4.54 5.06
CA GLY A 292 7.51 -3.25 5.12
C GLY A 292 8.83 -3.20 4.35
N LEU A 293 9.60 -4.31 4.35
CA LEU A 293 10.84 -4.39 3.59
C LEU A 293 10.56 -4.47 2.09
N TYR A 294 9.64 -5.35 1.66
CA TYR A 294 9.26 -5.47 0.24
C TYR A 294 8.64 -4.19 -0.30
N PHE A 295 7.83 -3.48 0.50
CA PHE A 295 7.29 -2.18 0.16
C PHE A 295 8.41 -1.18 -0.12
N LYS A 296 9.33 -0.98 0.83
CA LYS A 296 10.44 -0.03 0.68
C LYS A 296 11.33 -0.36 -0.50
N MET A 297 11.66 -1.64 -0.70
CA MET A 297 12.47 -2.09 -1.84
C MET A 297 11.76 -1.84 -3.17
N GLY A 298 10.50 -2.25 -3.29
CA GLY A 298 9.72 -2.07 -4.51
C GLY A 298 9.48 -0.59 -4.84
N ALA A 299 9.13 0.22 -3.85
CA ALA A 299 8.97 1.66 -4.01
C ALA A 299 10.28 2.34 -4.42
N SER A 300 11.41 1.95 -3.80
CA SER A 300 12.72 2.48 -4.20
C SER A 300 13.03 2.16 -5.66
N MET A 301 12.86 0.90 -6.06
CA MET A 301 13.12 0.47 -7.44
C MET A 301 12.28 1.25 -8.45
N ASP A 302 10.98 1.40 -8.20
CA ASP A 302 10.11 2.17 -9.10
C ASP A 302 10.53 3.64 -9.21
N ILE A 303 10.80 4.28 -8.08
CA ILE A 303 11.19 5.70 -8.03
C ILE A 303 12.54 5.90 -8.73
N GLN A 304 13.51 5.03 -8.49
CA GLN A 304 14.82 5.10 -9.12
C GLN A 304 14.72 4.89 -10.65
N GLU A 305 13.99 3.86 -11.07
CA GLU A 305 13.79 3.49 -12.48
C GLU A 305 13.04 4.57 -13.28
N HIS A 306 12.02 5.18 -12.68
CA HIS A 306 11.07 6.01 -13.42
C HIS A 306 11.21 7.52 -13.17
N LEU A 307 11.80 7.93 -12.05
CA LEU A 307 11.98 9.34 -11.70
C LEU A 307 13.45 9.77 -11.70
N GLY A 308 14.39 8.86 -11.99
CA GLY A 308 15.82 9.19 -12.12
C GLY A 308 16.49 9.55 -10.78
N ILE A 309 15.89 9.15 -9.67
CA ILE A 309 16.44 9.35 -8.32
C ILE A 309 17.53 8.30 -8.08
N GLU A 310 18.69 8.71 -7.57
CA GLU A 310 19.77 7.77 -7.26
C GLU A 310 19.56 7.10 -5.90
N THR A 311 19.16 7.87 -4.89
CA THR A 311 19.01 7.38 -3.51
C THR A 311 17.63 7.71 -2.93
N VAL A 312 16.89 6.68 -2.52
CA VAL A 312 15.63 6.83 -1.77
C VAL A 312 15.88 6.50 -0.31
N LYS A 313 15.55 7.44 0.59
CA LYS A 313 15.64 7.28 2.04
C LYS A 313 14.24 7.25 2.65
N PHE A 314 13.89 6.15 3.30
CA PHE A 314 12.70 6.10 4.14
C PHE A 314 13.05 6.54 5.55
N VAL A 315 12.33 7.54 6.07
CA VAL A 315 12.52 8.11 7.40
C VAL A 315 11.37 7.66 8.30
N GLU A 316 11.70 6.96 9.38
CA GLU A 316 10.76 6.56 10.42
C GLU A 316 11.01 7.39 11.67
N VAL A 317 9.97 8.04 12.19
CA VAL A 317 10.10 8.97 13.33
C VAL A 317 9.46 8.35 14.57
N TYR A 318 10.28 8.11 15.60
CA TYR A 318 9.85 7.63 16.92
C TYR A 318 10.01 8.73 17.96
N ALA A 319 9.04 9.65 17.99
CA ALA A 319 9.02 10.73 18.97
C ALA A 319 8.52 10.25 20.35
N LYS A 320 9.01 10.88 21.42
CA LYS A 320 8.46 10.66 22.76
C LYS A 320 7.01 11.16 22.78
N PRO A 321 6.02 10.38 23.27
CA PRO A 321 4.66 10.86 23.38
C PRO A 321 4.60 12.10 24.28
N PRO A 322 3.72 13.07 23.98
CA PRO A 322 3.51 14.22 24.86
C PRO A 322 3.12 13.70 26.25
N VAL A 323 3.69 14.30 27.29
CA VAL A 323 3.30 13.98 28.67
C VAL A 323 1.84 14.44 28.82
N PRO A 324 0.90 13.57 29.20
CA PRO A 324 -0.47 14.00 29.44
C PRO A 324 -0.44 15.11 30.48
N GLU A 325 -1.11 16.23 30.20
CA GLU A 325 -1.28 17.29 31.19
C GLU A 325 -1.98 16.66 32.40
N VAL A 326 -1.26 16.61 33.53
CA VAL A 326 -1.86 16.24 34.80
C VAL A 326 -2.76 17.40 35.16
N ASN A 327 -4.06 17.27 34.88
CA ASN A 327 -5.06 18.09 35.55
C ASN A 327 -4.95 17.73 37.04
N HIS A 328 -4.23 18.56 37.78
CA HIS A 328 -4.42 18.66 39.22
C HIS A 328 -5.80 19.28 39.43
N ASP A 329 -6.86 18.50 39.21
CA ASP A 329 -8.11 18.76 39.90
C ASP A 329 -7.79 18.55 41.38
N GLU A 330 -7.63 19.67 42.08
CA GLU A 330 -7.59 19.72 43.54
C GLU A 330 -8.87 19.03 44.04
N HIS A 331 -8.76 17.74 44.37
CA HIS A 331 -9.71 17.10 45.26
C HIS A 331 -9.51 17.74 46.63
N ASP A 332 -10.21 18.86 46.87
CA ASP A 332 -10.54 19.34 48.20
C ASP A 332 -11.33 18.20 48.88
N HIS A 333 -10.63 17.38 49.65
CA HIS A 333 -11.26 16.52 50.63
C HIS A 333 -11.78 17.44 51.74
N ASP A 334 -13.05 17.83 51.63
CA ASP A 334 -13.82 18.39 52.74
C ASP A 334 -13.84 17.35 53.88
N HIS A 335 -12.90 17.49 54.81
CA HIS A 335 -12.99 16.86 56.12
C HIS A 335 -14.08 17.58 56.90
N HIS A 336 -15.32 17.12 56.77
CA HIS A 336 -16.38 17.47 57.71
C HIS A 336 -16.03 16.91 59.10
N ASN A 337 -15.55 17.80 59.96
CA ASN A 337 -15.50 17.61 61.40
C ASN A 337 -16.95 17.59 61.92
N HIS A 338 -17.50 16.41 62.18
CA HIS A 338 -18.76 16.27 62.93
C HIS A 338 -18.43 16.35 64.43
N ASP A 339 -18.50 17.56 64.98
CA ASP A 339 -18.68 17.73 66.43
C ASP A 339 -20.13 17.34 66.77
N HIS A 340 -20.28 16.21 67.45
CA HIS A 340 -21.54 15.78 68.07
C HIS A 340 -21.74 16.55 69.37
N ASP A 341 -22.55 17.60 69.30
CA ASP A 341 -23.06 18.30 70.48
C ASP A 341 -24.26 17.52 71.03
N HIS A 342 -24.01 16.68 72.04
CA HIS A 342 -25.07 16.03 72.83
C HIS A 342 -25.67 17.06 73.79
N LYS A 343 -26.90 17.51 73.52
CA LYS A 343 -27.77 18.12 74.54
C LYS A 343 -28.68 17.06 75.14
N GLU A 344 -28.48 16.79 76.42
CA GLU A 344 -29.43 16.13 77.31
C GLU A 344 -30.73 16.95 77.44
N LYS A 345 -31.86 16.27 77.28
CA LYS A 345 -33.01 16.34 78.22
C LYS A 345 -34.01 15.23 77.93
#